data_AF-A0A0A5GAQ0-F1
#
_entry.id   AF-A0A0A5GAQ0-F1
#
_cell.length_a   1.000
_cell.length_b   1.000
_cell.length_c   1.000
_cell.angle_alpha   90.00
_cell.angle_beta   90.00
_cell.angle_gamma   90.00
#
_symmetry.space_group_name_H-M   'P 1'
#
loop_
_entity.id
_entity.type
_entity.pdbx_description
1 polymer ?
#
loop_
_entity_poly.entity_id
_entity_poly.type
_entity_poly.pdbx_seq_one_letter_code
_entity_poly.pdbx_strand_id
1 'polypeptide(L)'
;MKDKDSTDWWHNYLEVNRQENELEASIEFFKQYLAHCYAVQPLSEKHRDIINKLEHSFDGKANQVLIKRFEENQIDLMEIDRMYEGIYENIRLRSWF
;
A
#
# COMPACT_ATOMS: atom_id res chain seq x y z
N MET A 1 -33.57 -30.70 -28.10
CA MET A 1 -32.54 -29.63 -28.11
C MET A 1 -32.96 -28.44 -27.21
N LYS A 2 -33.50 -28.67 -26.00
CA LYS A 2 -33.83 -27.59 -25.04
C LYS A 2 -33.07 -27.70 -23.71
N ASP A 3 -32.55 -28.87 -23.36
CA ASP A 3 -31.88 -29.09 -22.07
C ASP A 3 -30.42 -28.61 -22.00
N LYS A 4 -29.75 -28.46 -23.15
CA LYS A 4 -28.35 -27.98 -23.20
C LYS A 4 -28.22 -26.52 -22.79
N ASP A 5 -29.09 -25.66 -23.31
CA ASP A 5 -29.10 -24.22 -23.00
C ASP A 5 -29.34 -23.94 -21.51
N SER A 6 -30.23 -24.70 -20.86
CA SER A 6 -30.50 -24.51 -19.43
C SER A 6 -29.34 -24.96 -18.56
N THR A 7 -28.65 -26.03 -18.96
CA THR A 7 -27.51 -26.58 -18.19
C THR A 7 -26.27 -25.69 -18.34
N ASP A 8 -26.03 -25.18 -19.55
CA ASP A 8 -24.95 -24.24 -19.84
C ASP A 8 -25.16 -22.89 -19.12
N TRP A 9 -26.41 -22.42 -19.03
CA TRP A 9 -26.75 -21.22 -18.25
C TRP A 9 -26.47 -21.40 -16.76
N TRP A 10 -26.86 -22.53 -16.16
CA TRP A 10 -26.60 -22.83 -14.75
C TRP A 10 -25.11 -22.93 -14.44
N HIS A 11 -24.33 -23.57 -15.31
CA HIS A 11 -22.89 -23.65 -15.13
C HIS A 11 -22.22 -22.28 -15.22
N ASN A 12 -22.63 -21.45 -16.17
CA ASN A 12 -22.09 -20.11 -16.30
C ASN A 12 -22.45 -19.23 -15.09
N TYR A 13 -23.70 -19.33 -14.60
CA TYR A 13 -24.12 -18.62 -13.40
C TYR A 13 -23.29 -19.00 -12.16
N LEU A 14 -23.06 -20.30 -11.94
CA LEU A 14 -22.27 -20.77 -10.80
C LEU A 14 -20.80 -20.35 -10.91
N GLU A 15 -20.23 -20.35 -12.13
CA GLU A 15 -18.84 -19.97 -12.36
C GLU A 15 -18.63 -18.46 -12.15
N VAL A 16 -19.55 -17.62 -12.64
CA VAL A 16 -19.51 -16.17 -12.39
C VAL A 16 -19.60 -15.87 -10.89
N ASN A 17 -20.50 -16.55 -10.19
CA ASN A 17 -20.70 -16.36 -8.75
C ASN A 17 -19.49 -16.85 -7.94
N ARG A 18 -18.81 -17.91 -8.38
CA ARG A 18 -17.54 -18.37 -7.81
C ARG A 18 -16.45 -17.32 -7.99
N GLN A 19 -16.32 -16.77 -9.20
CA GLN A 19 -15.34 -15.74 -9.52
C GLN A 19 -15.59 -14.45 -8.73
N GLU A 20 -16.85 -14.01 -8.57
CA GLU A 20 -17.21 -12.86 -7.72
C GLU A 20 -16.79 -13.07 -6.28
N ASN A 21 -17.08 -14.24 -5.69
CA ASN A 21 -16.69 -14.55 -4.32
C ASN A 21 -15.15 -14.58 -4.14
N GLU A 22 -14.42 -15.14 -5.10
CA GLU A 22 -12.95 -15.14 -5.09
C GLU A 22 -12.37 -13.72 -5.19
N LEU A 23 -12.99 -12.85 -6.00
CA LEU A 23 -12.62 -11.44 -6.13
C LEU A 23 -12.89 -10.68 -4.82
N GLU A 24 -14.05 -10.90 -4.22
CA GLU A 24 -14.48 -10.22 -3.00
C GLU A 24 -13.62 -10.60 -1.78
N ALA A 25 -13.27 -11.88 -1.68
CA ALA A 25 -12.30 -12.37 -0.69
C ALA A 25 -10.90 -11.74 -0.89
N SER A 26 -10.46 -11.59 -2.14
CA SER A 26 -9.18 -10.95 -2.46
C SER A 26 -9.18 -9.45 -2.11
N ILE A 27 -10.27 -8.75 -2.42
CA ILE A 27 -10.45 -7.34 -2.05
C ILE A 27 -10.38 -7.16 -0.52
N GLU A 28 -11.05 -8.03 0.23
CA GLU A 28 -11.07 -7.96 1.69
C GLU A 28 -9.69 -8.24 2.30
N PHE A 29 -8.97 -9.21 1.75
CA PHE A 29 -7.57 -9.46 2.11
C PHE A 29 -6.70 -8.22 1.89
N PHE A 30 -6.78 -7.58 0.73
CA PHE A 30 -5.98 -6.39 0.43
C PHE A 30 -6.35 -5.19 1.29
N LYS A 31 -7.63 -5.00 1.62
CA LYS A 31 -8.05 -3.95 2.58
C LYS A 31 -7.42 -4.15 3.94
N GLN A 32 -7.46 -5.37 4.47
CA GLN A 32 -6.86 -5.69 5.77
C GLN A 32 -5.33 -5.57 5.73
N TYR A 33 -4.70 -5.98 4.63
CA TYR A 33 -3.27 -5.82 4.42
C TYR A 33 -2.85 -4.35 4.37
N LEU A 34 -3.56 -3.51 3.60
CA LEU A 34 -3.31 -2.07 3.54
C LEU A 34 -3.56 -1.43 4.91
N ALA A 35 -4.64 -1.77 5.60
CA ALA A 35 -4.90 -1.30 6.95
C ALA A 35 -3.75 -1.66 7.91
N HIS A 36 -3.17 -2.85 7.79
CA HIS A 36 -1.98 -3.24 8.56
C HIS A 36 -0.73 -2.42 8.19
N CYS A 37 -0.48 -2.22 6.89
CA CYS A 37 0.64 -1.40 6.42
C CYS A 37 0.53 0.07 6.89
N TYR A 38 -0.68 0.63 6.90
CA TYR A 38 -0.95 2.00 7.33
C TYR A 38 -1.22 2.16 8.84
N ALA A 39 -1.48 1.07 9.58
CA ALA A 39 -1.56 1.07 11.05
C ALA A 39 -0.16 1.17 11.69
N VAL A 40 0.90 0.95 10.92
CA VAL A 40 2.23 1.37 11.33
C VAL A 40 2.26 2.88 11.24
N GLN A 41 2.30 3.54 12.39
CA GLN A 41 2.55 4.98 12.54
C GLN A 41 3.53 5.43 11.44
N PRO A 42 3.18 6.43 10.60
CA PRO A 42 3.94 6.76 9.41
C PRO A 42 5.42 6.76 9.75
N LEU A 43 6.24 6.08 8.95
CA LEU A 43 7.66 5.92 9.25
C LEU A 43 8.31 7.29 9.53
N SER A 44 7.80 8.34 8.89
CA SER A 44 8.10 9.76 9.09
C SER A 44 7.80 10.27 10.51
N GLU A 45 6.68 9.90 11.13
CA GLU A 45 6.35 10.27 12.52
C GLU A 45 7.28 9.58 13.52
N LYS A 46 7.52 8.27 13.35
CA LYS A 46 8.52 7.55 14.18
C LYS A 46 9.92 8.11 14.00
N HIS A 47 10.27 8.49 12.77
CA HIS A 47 11.52 9.20 12.46
C HIS A 47 11.61 10.51 13.24
N ARG A 48 10.54 11.31 13.21
CA ARG A 48 10.49 12.61 13.90
C ARG A 48 10.64 12.48 15.41
N ASP A 49 9.99 11.49 16.01
CA ASP A 49 10.11 11.20 17.44
C ASP A 49 11.53 10.76 17.84
N ILE A 50 12.22 10.02 16.98
CA ILE A 50 13.62 9.63 17.20
C ILE A 50 14.54 10.85 17.08
N ILE A 51 14.34 11.72 16.07
CA ILE A 51 15.10 12.96 15.89
C ILE A 51 14.98 13.86 17.13
N ASN A 52 13.75 14.10 17.61
CA ASN A 52 13.50 14.93 18.78
C ASN A 52 14.21 14.40 20.04
N LYS A 53 14.29 13.06 20.19
CA LYS A 53 15.01 12.42 21.31
C LYS A 53 16.53 12.50 21.16
N LEU A 54 17.04 12.38 19.94
CA LEU A 54 18.46 12.44 19.61
C LEU A 54 19.03 13.85 19.74
N GLU A 55 18.25 14.89 19.41
CA GLU A 55 18.67 16.28 19.51
C GLU A 55 19.17 16.68 20.91
N HIS A 56 18.70 15.96 21.94
CA HIS A 56 18.98 16.24 23.35
C HIS A 56 20.00 15.27 23.98
N SER A 57 20.49 14.25 23.26
CA SER A 57 21.25 13.14 23.86
C SER A 57 22.67 12.92 23.32
N PHE A 58 23.10 13.65 22.27
CA PHE A 58 24.45 13.51 21.68
C PHE A 58 25.19 14.84 21.56
N ASP A 59 26.49 14.85 21.88
CA ASP A 59 27.36 16.01 21.69
C ASP A 59 27.51 16.38 20.21
N GLY A 60 27.61 17.68 19.96
CA GLY A 60 27.18 18.36 18.72
C GLY A 60 27.67 17.78 17.38
N LYS A 61 28.80 17.07 17.32
CA LYS A 61 29.31 16.50 16.06
C LYS A 61 28.63 15.18 15.68
N ALA A 62 28.30 14.33 16.66
CA ALA A 62 27.58 13.08 16.42
C ALA A 62 26.10 13.34 16.12
N ASN A 63 25.50 14.30 16.83
CA ASN A 63 24.14 14.73 16.58
C ASN A 63 23.98 15.33 15.17
N GLN A 64 24.92 16.18 14.71
CA GLN A 64 24.91 16.73 13.35
C GLN A 64 24.96 15.66 12.25
N VAL A 65 25.78 14.61 12.42
CA VAL A 65 25.87 13.53 11.44
C VAL A 65 24.57 12.72 11.40
N LEU A 66 23.99 12.45 12.57
CA LEU A 66 22.70 11.77 12.67
C LEU A 66 21.58 12.59 12.02
N ILE A 67 21.44 13.88 12.38
CA ILE A 67 20.44 14.78 11.79
C ILE A 67 20.57 14.83 10.27
N LYS A 68 21.79 15.00 9.75
CA LYS A 68 22.02 15.01 8.30
C LYS A 68 21.58 13.70 7.63
N ARG A 69 21.89 12.55 8.24
CA ARG A 69 21.47 11.25 7.71
C ARG A 69 19.95 11.07 7.75
N PHE A 70 19.32 11.64 8.77
CA PHE A 70 17.87 11.66 8.91
C PHE A 70 17.19 12.52 7.84
N GLU A 71 17.73 13.69 7.53
CA GLU A 71 17.26 14.55 6.44
C GLU A 71 17.36 13.85 5.08
N GLU A 72 18.50 13.18 4.81
CA GLU A 72 18.70 12.38 3.59
C GLU A 72 17.64 11.28 3.47
N ASN A 73 17.41 10.51 4.54
CA ASN A 73 16.39 9.46 4.54
C ASN A 73 14.97 10.02 4.31
N GLN A 74 14.67 11.21 4.83
CA GLN A 74 13.36 11.83 4.64
C GLN A 74 13.14 12.23 3.17
N ILE A 75 14.17 12.72 2.49
CA ILE A 75 14.11 13.03 1.06
C ILE A 75 13.87 11.76 0.25
N ASP A 76 14.63 10.69 0.53
CA ASP A 76 14.48 9.40 -0.15
C ASP A 76 13.05 8.84 0.00
N LEU A 77 12.49 8.91 1.21
CA LEU A 77 11.11 8.48 1.46
C LEU A 77 10.09 9.31 0.68
N MET A 78 10.26 10.62 0.60
CA MET A 78 9.37 11.48 -0.21
C MET A 78 9.47 11.16 -1.70
N GLU A 79 10.64 10.77 -2.18
CA GLU A 79 10.83 10.37 -3.57
C GLU A 79 10.12 9.04 -3.86
N ILE A 80 10.23 8.06 -2.96
CA ILE A 80 9.52 6.78 -3.05
C ILE A 80 8.01 6.99 -3.03
N ASP A 81 7.48 7.83 -2.14
CA ASP A 81 6.05 8.15 -2.09
C ASP A 81 5.54 8.74 -3.41
N ARG A 82 6.30 9.68 -4.01
CA ARG A 82 5.95 10.25 -5.32
C ARG A 82 5.98 9.19 -6.43
N MET A 83 6.96 8.29 -6.42
CA MET A 83 7.00 7.20 -7.40
C MET A 83 5.80 6.27 -7.23
N TYR A 84 5.41 5.98 -6.00
CA TYR A 84 4.23 5.19 -5.69
C TYR A 84 2.95 5.85 -6.19
N GLU A 85 2.75 7.15 -5.93
CA GLU A 85 1.62 7.93 -6.46
C GLU A 85 1.58 7.88 -7.98
N GLY A 86 2.72 8.08 -8.65
CA GLY A 86 2.81 8.00 -10.11
C GLY A 86 2.46 6.61 -10.67
N ILE A 87 2.90 5.53 -10.03
CA ILE A 87 2.54 4.16 -10.41
C ILE A 87 1.05 3.90 -10.18
N TYR A 88 0.53 4.31 -9.02
CA TYR A 88 -0.88 4.16 -8.67
C TYR A 88 -1.78 4.87 -9.68
N GLU A 89 -1.47 6.13 -10.03
CA GLU A 89 -2.20 6.86 -11.07
C GLU A 89 -2.11 6.19 -12.43
N ASN A 90 -0.95 5.66 -12.82
CA ASN A 90 -0.79 4.96 -14.10
C ASN A 90 -1.65 3.70 -14.18
N ILE A 91 -1.66 2.89 -13.11
CA ILE A 91 -2.49 1.70 -13.01
C ILE A 91 -3.98 2.08 -13.02
N ARG A 92 -4.37 3.11 -12.26
CA ARG A 92 -5.75 3.59 -12.21
C ARG A 92 -6.24 4.05 -13.58
N LEU A 93 -5.43 4.82 -14.31
CA LEU A 93 -5.75 5.30 -15.66
C LEU A 93 -5.82 4.16 -16.67
N ARG A 94 -4.95 3.14 -16.57
CA ARG A 94 -5.01 1.94 -17.42
C ARG A 94 -6.20 1.03 -17.12
N SER A 95 -6.71 1.02 -15.89
CA SER A 95 -7.90 0.26 -15.51
C SER A 95 -9.20 0.89 -16.04
N TRP A 96 -9.18 2.15 -16.47
CA TRP A 96 -10.34 2.87 -16.99
C TRP A 96 -10.51 2.76 -18.53
N PHE A 97 -9.52 2.19 -19.22
CA PHE A 97 -9.55 1.88 -20.66
C PHE A 97 -9.55 0.36 -20.87
#